data_AF-A0A550J3P7-F1
#
_entry.id   AF-A0A550J3P7-F1
#
_cell.length_a   1.000
_cell.length_b   1.000
_cell.length_c   1.000
_cell.angle_alpha   90.00
_cell.angle_beta   90.00
_cell.angle_gamma   90.00
#
_symmetry.space_group_name_H-M   'P 1'
#
loop_
_entity.id
_entity.type
_entity.pdbx_description
1 polymer ?
#
loop_
_entity_poly.entity_id
_entity_poly.type
_entity_poly.pdbx_seq_one_letter_code
_entity_poly.pdbx_strand_id
1 'polypeptide(L)'
;MTKGRKRIVNAAGQLGLFDLLKQEQAERIAAQPGRLSISSRFMATIRQAMKKAAKSRDAIADEMTHLAGQTVTVNMLNSWTAESHPHRMPAELLPAFCAAVDNTDPIRILAETVGIYTLPGVDALRAEVQRIREEEQKLAAERKRRELFLKELGQ
;
A
#
# COMPACT_ATOMS: atom_id res chain seq x y z
N MET A 1 -15.80 -38.23 39.93
CA MET A 1 -15.78 -36.77 40.16
C MET A 1 -15.17 -36.09 38.95
N THR A 2 -16.00 -35.57 38.05
CA THR A 2 -15.56 -34.99 36.78
C THR A 2 -15.40 -33.48 36.97
N LYS A 3 -14.14 -33.01 37.02
CA LYS A 3 -13.83 -31.59 37.21
C LYS A 3 -14.34 -30.80 35.98
N GLY A 4 -15.41 -30.04 36.16
CA GLY A 4 -15.95 -29.16 35.12
C GLY A 4 -14.90 -28.17 34.64
N ARG A 5 -14.59 -28.21 33.34
CA ARG A 5 -13.64 -27.30 32.68
C ARG A 5 -14.24 -25.90 32.73
N LYS A 6 -13.74 -25.03 33.62
CA LYS A 6 -14.17 -23.63 33.72
C LYS A 6 -13.98 -22.96 32.36
N ARG A 7 -15.09 -22.57 31.74
CA ARG A 7 -15.12 -21.79 30.50
C ARG A 7 -14.50 -20.43 30.82
N ILE A 8 -13.38 -20.11 30.18
CA ILE A 8 -12.77 -18.78 30.29
C ILE A 8 -13.81 -17.79 29.76
N VAL A 9 -14.31 -16.93 30.64
CA VAL A 9 -15.32 -15.93 30.30
C VAL A 9 -14.58 -14.85 29.51
N ASN A 10 -14.67 -14.89 28.18
CA ASN A 10 -14.19 -13.80 27.34
C ASN A 10 -15.25 -12.70 27.41
N ALA A 11 -15.13 -11.80 28.39
CA ALA A 11 -16.00 -10.64 28.51
C ALA A 11 -15.87 -9.78 27.25
N ALA A 12 -16.98 -9.29 26.71
CA ALA A 12 -17.13 -8.68 25.37
C ALA A 12 -16.37 -7.35 25.12
N GLY A 13 -15.31 -7.07 25.87
CA GLY A 13 -14.41 -5.93 25.70
C GLY A 13 -13.00 -6.16 26.23
N GLN A 14 -12.65 -7.37 26.71
CA GLN A 14 -11.31 -7.67 27.17
C GLN A 14 -10.47 -8.19 25.99
N LEU A 15 -9.50 -7.41 25.54
CA LEU A 15 -8.51 -7.87 24.57
C LEU A 15 -7.73 -9.05 25.18
N GLY A 16 -7.55 -10.11 24.40
CA GLY A 16 -6.67 -11.20 24.81
C GLY A 16 -5.25 -10.67 25.01
N LEU A 17 -4.48 -11.29 25.91
CA LEU A 17 -3.07 -10.94 26.13
C LEU A 17 -2.27 -10.87 24.81
N PHE A 18 -2.55 -11.79 23.89
CA PHE A 18 -1.91 -11.81 22.56
C PHE A 18 -2.31 -10.62 21.68
N ASP A 19 -3.54 -10.11 21.79
CA ASP A 19 -3.99 -8.94 21.03
C ASP A 19 -3.35 -7.66 21.57
N LEU A 20 -3.23 -7.55 22.90
CA LEU A 20 -2.51 -6.46 23.57
C LEU A 20 -1.04 -6.42 23.16
N LEU A 21 -0.36 -7.58 23.14
CA LEU A 21 1.04 -7.67 22.72
C LEU A 21 1.22 -7.26 21.24
N LYS A 22 0.31 -7.67 20.36
CA LYS A 22 0.34 -7.26 18.94
C LYS A 22 0.14 -5.76 18.78
N GLN A 23 -0.79 -5.18 19.54
CA GLN A 23 -1.05 -3.74 19.51
C GLN A 23 0.17 -2.95 19.99
N GLU A 24 0.73 -3.31 21.15
CA GLU A 24 1.91 -2.65 21.69
C GLU A 24 3.11 -2.77 20.73
N GLN A 25 3.30 -3.94 20.13
CA GLN A 25 4.34 -4.14 19.11
C GLN A 25 4.13 -3.24 17.89
N ALA A 26 2.90 -3.12 17.39
CA ALA A 26 2.57 -2.24 16.27
C ALA A 26 2.82 -0.77 16.60
N GLU A 27 2.43 -0.32 17.81
CA GLU A 27 2.68 1.03 18.31
C GLU A 27 4.18 1.33 18.42
N ARG A 28 4.97 0.38 18.95
CA ARG A 28 6.44 0.50 19.02
C ARG A 28 7.09 0.61 17.64
N ILE A 29 6.66 -0.20 16.67
CA ILE A 29 7.14 -0.13 15.29
C ILE A 29 6.76 1.22 14.65
N ALA A 30 5.54 1.70 14.89
CA ALA A 30 5.06 2.99 14.40
C ALA A 30 5.82 4.18 15.03
N ALA A 31 6.25 4.05 16.28
CA ALA A 31 7.02 5.06 17.00
C ALA A 31 8.55 4.96 16.76
N GLN A 32 9.03 3.93 16.07
CA GLN A 32 10.45 3.70 15.89
C GLN A 32 11.10 4.81 15.02
N PRO A 33 12.12 5.51 15.53
CA PRO A 33 12.86 6.50 14.75
C PRO A 33 13.47 5.87 13.49
N GLY A 34 13.38 6.57 12.36
CA GLY A 34 13.96 6.09 11.11
C GLY A 34 13.19 4.96 10.41
N ARG A 35 11.98 4.58 10.87
CA ARG A 35 11.14 3.56 10.19
C ARG A 35 10.81 3.88 8.73
N LEU A 36 10.89 5.16 8.35
CA LEU A 36 10.67 5.66 6.98
C LEU A 36 11.98 5.85 6.20
N SER A 37 13.13 5.48 6.77
CA SER A 37 14.42 5.50 6.08
C SER A 37 14.50 4.36 5.07
N ILE A 38 14.02 4.61 3.87
CA ILE A 38 13.82 3.60 2.83
C ILE A 38 14.82 3.72 1.68
N SER A 39 15.77 4.64 1.77
CA SER A 39 16.67 5.02 0.67
C SER A 39 17.40 3.81 0.07
N SER A 40 17.98 2.94 0.89
CA SER A 40 18.70 1.74 0.42
C SER A 40 17.78 0.75 -0.29
N ARG A 41 16.62 0.46 0.32
CA ARG A 41 15.60 -0.45 -0.23
C ARG A 41 15.00 0.08 -1.52
N PHE A 42 14.71 1.37 -1.58
CA PHE A 42 14.17 2.06 -2.75
C PHE A 42 15.20 2.09 -3.90
N MET A 43 16.46 2.40 -3.61
CA MET A 43 17.51 2.34 -4.65
C MET A 43 17.75 0.92 -5.15
N ALA A 44 17.63 -0.10 -4.30
CA ALA A 44 17.73 -1.49 -4.71
C ALA A 44 16.67 -1.86 -5.74
N THR A 45 15.43 -1.38 -5.59
CA THR A 45 14.37 -1.67 -6.57
C THR A 45 14.52 -0.90 -7.86
N ILE A 46 14.97 0.36 -7.83
CA ILE A 46 15.30 1.09 -9.06
C ILE A 46 16.37 0.33 -9.86
N ARG A 47 17.47 -0.08 -9.20
CA ARG A 47 18.55 -0.85 -9.85
C ARG A 47 18.07 -2.20 -10.37
N GLN A 48 17.24 -2.90 -9.61
CA GLN A 48 16.67 -4.18 -10.02
C GLN A 48 15.73 -4.03 -11.22
N ALA A 49 14.90 -2.99 -11.23
CA ALA A 49 13.98 -2.70 -12.33
C ALA A 49 14.77 -2.39 -13.62
N MET A 50 15.80 -1.54 -13.53
CA MET A 50 16.70 -1.28 -14.67
C MET A 50 17.43 -2.54 -15.16
N LYS A 51 17.85 -3.44 -14.26
CA LYS A 51 18.51 -4.70 -14.64
C LYS A 51 17.56 -5.67 -15.34
N LYS A 52 16.29 -5.67 -14.97
CA LYS A 52 15.24 -6.53 -15.56
C LYS A 52 14.69 -5.98 -16.87
N ALA A 53 14.79 -4.66 -17.09
CA ALA A 53 14.33 -4.03 -18.31
C ALA A 53 15.09 -4.61 -19.53
N ALA A 54 14.37 -4.90 -20.61
CA ALA A 54 14.96 -5.36 -21.87
C ALA A 54 15.60 -4.23 -22.70
N LYS A 55 15.52 -2.98 -22.21
CA LYS A 55 15.94 -1.75 -22.90
C LYS A 55 17.31 -1.29 -22.41
N SER A 56 18.07 -0.62 -23.28
CA SER A 56 19.31 0.07 -22.87
C SER A 56 18.99 1.27 -21.98
N ARG A 57 19.99 1.77 -21.24
CA ARG A 57 19.80 2.95 -20.38
C ARG A 57 19.47 4.21 -21.19
N ASP A 58 20.05 4.33 -22.38
CA ASP A 58 19.74 5.42 -23.32
C ASP A 58 18.28 5.34 -23.77
N ALA A 59 17.81 4.15 -24.18
CA ALA A 59 16.41 3.96 -24.57
C ALA A 59 15.43 4.26 -23.43
N ILE A 60 15.79 3.89 -22.19
CA ILE A 60 15.00 4.23 -21.00
C ILE A 60 14.94 5.76 -20.82
N ALA A 61 16.07 6.46 -20.93
CA ALA A 61 16.12 7.91 -20.78
C ALA A 61 15.33 8.65 -21.88
N ASP A 62 15.40 8.18 -23.12
CA ASP A 62 14.64 8.71 -24.25
C ASP A 62 13.13 8.53 -24.04
N GLU A 63 12.71 7.35 -23.61
CA GLU A 63 11.30 7.06 -23.33
C GLU A 63 10.79 7.84 -22.13
N MET A 64 11.59 7.97 -21.06
CA MET A 64 11.27 8.84 -19.93
C MET A 64 11.08 10.29 -20.40
N THR A 65 11.93 10.76 -21.31
CA THR A 65 11.83 12.12 -21.87
C THR A 65 10.50 12.31 -22.60
N HIS A 66 10.13 11.35 -23.45
CA HIS A 66 8.87 11.36 -24.17
C HIS A 66 7.66 11.33 -23.22
N LEU A 67 7.67 10.46 -22.21
CA LEU A 67 6.56 10.29 -21.27
C LEU A 67 6.41 11.45 -20.29
N ALA A 68 7.52 12.02 -19.82
CA ALA A 68 7.51 13.10 -18.84
C ALA A 68 7.37 14.49 -19.48
N GLY A 69 7.58 14.62 -20.79
CA GLY A 69 7.58 15.91 -21.49
C GLY A 69 8.74 16.82 -21.09
N GLN A 70 9.79 16.29 -20.44
CA GLN A 70 10.99 17.01 -20.04
C GLN A 70 12.23 16.19 -20.35
N THR A 71 13.34 16.86 -20.70
CA THR A 71 14.57 16.18 -21.08
C THR A 71 15.18 15.40 -19.92
N VAL A 72 15.28 14.09 -20.08
CA VAL A 72 15.99 13.18 -19.19
C VAL A 72 17.16 12.57 -19.97
N THR A 73 18.38 12.83 -19.54
CA THR A 73 19.57 12.26 -20.19
C THR A 73 20.03 10.98 -19.50
N VAL A 74 20.73 10.11 -20.23
CA VAL A 74 21.35 8.90 -19.65
C VAL A 74 22.32 9.24 -18.51
N ASN A 75 23.00 10.38 -18.58
CA ASN A 75 23.90 10.85 -17.52
C ASN A 75 23.13 11.23 -16.25
N MET A 76 21.97 11.87 -16.38
CA MET A 76 21.08 12.14 -15.25
C MET A 76 20.61 10.83 -14.61
N LEU A 77 20.15 9.87 -15.42
CA LEU A 77 19.69 8.56 -14.94
C LEU A 77 20.80 7.79 -14.20
N ASN A 78 22.02 7.78 -14.76
CA ASN A 78 23.18 7.17 -14.11
C ASN A 78 23.56 7.90 -12.81
N SER A 79 23.54 9.24 -12.80
CA SER A 79 23.84 10.02 -11.60
C SER A 79 22.82 9.79 -10.48
N TRP A 80 21.53 9.61 -10.80
CA TRP A 80 20.50 9.39 -9.79
C TRP A 80 20.55 8.01 -9.14
N THR A 81 21.09 7.03 -9.86
CA THR A 81 21.10 5.61 -9.45
C THR A 81 22.44 5.15 -8.87
N ALA A 82 23.50 5.89 -9.15
CA ALA A 82 24.83 5.69 -8.57
C ALA A 82 24.85 5.92 -7.06
N GLU A 83 25.61 5.09 -6.35
CA GLU A 83 25.76 5.20 -4.89
C GLU A 83 26.66 6.37 -4.47
N SER A 84 27.63 6.70 -5.32
CA SER A 84 28.61 7.77 -5.11
C SER A 84 28.07 9.18 -5.32
N HIS A 85 26.89 9.33 -5.93
CA HIS A 85 26.30 10.63 -6.20
C HIS A 85 25.24 11.00 -5.16
N PRO A 86 25.20 12.28 -4.70
CA PRO A 86 24.22 12.71 -3.69
C PRO A 86 22.82 12.96 -4.28
N HIS A 87 22.74 13.27 -5.57
CA HIS A 87 21.48 13.60 -6.22
C HIS A 87 20.62 12.36 -6.43
N ARG A 88 19.30 12.50 -6.23
CA ARG A 88 18.31 11.45 -6.42
C ARG A 88 17.33 11.89 -7.50
N MET A 89 16.72 10.91 -8.15
CA MET A 89 15.69 11.16 -9.15
C MET A 89 14.52 11.90 -8.47
N PRO A 90 14.05 13.02 -9.05
CA PRO A 90 12.84 13.71 -8.58
C PRO A 90 11.64 12.77 -8.59
N ALA A 91 10.75 12.91 -7.61
CA ALA A 91 9.58 12.04 -7.48
C ALA A 91 8.62 12.19 -8.68
N GLU A 92 8.57 13.36 -9.33
CA GLU A 92 7.70 13.58 -10.50
C GLU A 92 8.11 12.73 -11.71
N LEU A 93 9.37 12.29 -11.78
CA LEU A 93 9.89 11.44 -12.85
C LEU A 93 9.72 9.94 -12.60
N LEU A 94 9.34 9.55 -11.39
CA LEU A 94 9.19 8.15 -11.01
C LEU A 94 8.12 7.40 -11.84
N PRO A 95 6.94 7.99 -12.18
CA PRO A 95 5.97 7.33 -13.05
C PRO A 95 6.53 7.08 -14.46
N ALA A 96 7.23 8.06 -15.03
CA ALA A 96 7.85 7.92 -16.35
C ALA A 96 8.94 6.84 -16.34
N PHE A 97 9.75 6.78 -15.29
CA PHE A 97 10.72 5.70 -15.09
C PHE A 97 10.02 4.34 -15.06
N CYS A 98 9.04 4.16 -14.17
CA CYS A 98 8.32 2.90 -13.99
C CYS A 98 7.65 2.41 -15.27
N ALA A 99 7.07 3.31 -16.06
CA ALA A 99 6.51 3.00 -17.37
C ALA A 99 7.59 2.59 -18.38
N ALA A 100 8.71 3.32 -18.46
CA ALA A 100 9.80 3.01 -19.38
C ALA A 100 10.44 1.64 -19.12
N VAL A 101 10.60 1.24 -17.85
CA VAL A 101 11.17 -0.06 -17.46
C VAL A 101 10.13 -1.18 -17.29
N ASP A 102 8.84 -0.87 -17.50
CA ASP A 102 7.71 -1.78 -17.27
C ASP A 102 7.73 -2.44 -15.88
N ASN A 103 7.95 -1.63 -14.84
CA ASN A 103 8.04 -2.10 -13.46
C ASN A 103 7.60 -1.02 -12.45
N THR A 104 6.59 -1.33 -11.64
CA THR A 104 6.01 -0.43 -10.64
C THR A 104 6.50 -0.68 -9.20
N ASP A 105 7.46 -1.59 -8.99
CA ASP A 105 8.01 -1.94 -7.67
C ASP A 105 8.55 -0.73 -6.89
N PRO A 106 9.21 0.27 -7.53
CA PRO A 106 9.64 1.48 -6.82
C PRO A 106 8.48 2.24 -6.18
N ILE A 107 7.36 2.42 -6.90
CA ILE A 107 6.16 3.09 -6.40
C ILE A 107 5.52 2.28 -5.28
N ARG A 108 5.46 0.94 -5.45
CA ARG A 108 4.89 0.03 -4.43
C ARG A 108 5.60 0.17 -3.09
N ILE A 109 6.94 0.25 -3.07
CA ILE A 109 7.68 0.43 -1.82
C ILE A 109 7.33 1.75 -1.14
N LEU A 110 7.19 2.85 -1.90
CA LEU A 110 6.80 4.13 -1.34
C LEU A 110 5.41 4.01 -0.68
N ALA A 111 4.44 3.44 -1.39
CA ALA A 111 3.09 3.26 -0.87
C ALA A 111 3.06 2.37 0.38
N GLU A 112 3.70 1.21 0.34
CA GLU A 112 3.71 0.26 1.46
C GLU A 112 4.32 0.87 2.72
N THR A 113 5.31 1.76 2.58
CA THR A 113 5.95 2.42 3.74
C THR A 113 5.04 3.37 4.49
N VAL A 114 4.04 3.92 3.81
CA VAL A 114 3.03 4.81 4.39
C VAL A 114 1.71 4.08 4.66
N GLY A 115 1.68 2.74 4.52
CA GLY A 115 0.50 1.92 4.80
C GLY A 115 -0.54 1.91 3.67
N ILE A 116 -0.15 2.27 2.45
CA ILE A 116 -1.01 2.24 1.27
C ILE A 116 -0.65 1.03 0.41
N TYR A 117 -1.66 0.33 -0.09
CA TYR A 117 -1.47 -0.73 -1.08
C TYR A 117 -1.74 -0.19 -2.48
N THR A 118 -0.80 -0.42 -3.39
CA THR A 118 -0.99 -0.15 -4.82
C THR A 118 -1.60 -1.37 -5.49
N LEU A 119 -2.73 -1.19 -6.17
CA LEU A 119 -3.39 -2.23 -6.94
C LEU A 119 -3.36 -1.86 -8.44
N PRO A 120 -3.21 -2.85 -9.35
CA PRO A 120 -3.52 -2.63 -10.75
C PRO A 120 -4.94 -2.10 -10.92
N GLY A 121 -5.20 -1.31 -11.97
CA GLY A 121 -6.48 -0.59 -12.12
C GLY A 121 -7.73 -1.47 -12.03
N VAL A 122 -7.68 -2.68 -12.60
CA VAL A 122 -8.79 -3.65 -12.52
C VAL A 122 -9.07 -4.08 -11.08
N ASP A 123 -8.02 -4.32 -10.29
CA ASP A 123 -8.16 -4.76 -8.90
C ASP A 123 -8.58 -3.61 -7.99
N ALA A 124 -8.13 -2.38 -8.26
CA ALA A 124 -8.62 -1.18 -7.59
C ALA A 124 -10.14 -0.99 -7.81
N LEU A 125 -10.61 -1.15 -9.05
CA LEU A 125 -12.03 -1.05 -9.35
C LEU A 125 -12.85 -2.17 -8.68
N ARG A 126 -12.32 -3.40 -8.63
CA ARG A 126 -12.96 -4.50 -7.88
C ARG A 126 -13.08 -4.19 -6.40
N ALA A 127 -12.06 -3.60 -5.78
CA ALA A 127 -12.10 -3.17 -4.38
C ALA A 127 -13.17 -2.09 -4.15
N GLU A 128 -13.30 -1.14 -5.08
CA GLU A 128 -14.33 -0.10 -5.01
C GLU A 128 -15.76 -0.68 -5.14
N VAL A 129 -15.98 -1.59 -6.09
CA VAL A 129 -17.26 -2.31 -6.24
C VAL A 129 -17.61 -3.06 -4.95
N GLN A 130 -16.62 -3.70 -4.32
CA GLN A 130 -16.84 -4.42 -3.07
C GLN A 130 -17.21 -3.48 -1.92
N ARG A 131 -16.57 -2.32 -1.81
CA ARG A 131 -16.95 -1.29 -0.82
C ARG A 131 -18.40 -0.85 -0.98
N ILE A 132 -18.86 -0.63 -2.21
CA ILE A 132 -20.26 -0.26 -2.50
C ILE A 132 -21.22 -1.37 -2.05
N ARG A 133 -20.91 -2.63 -2.32
CA ARG A 133 -21.74 -3.77 -1.88
C ARG A 133 -21.87 -3.85 -0.36
N GLU A 134 -20.81 -3.55 0.38
CA GLU A 134 -20.84 -3.53 1.85
C GLU A 134 -21.73 -2.39 2.38
N GLU A 135 -21.73 -1.24 1.72
CA GLU A 135 -22.63 -0.12 2.03
C GLU A 135 -24.09 -0.47 1.73
N GLU A 136 -24.36 -1.09 0.57
CA GLU A 136 -25.70 -1.58 0.21
C GLU A 136 -26.22 -2.58 1.24
N GLN A 137 -25.39 -3.51 1.71
CA GLN A 137 -25.76 -4.48 2.74
C GLN A 137 -26.10 -3.81 4.07
N LYS A 138 -25.31 -2.80 4.49
CA LYS A 138 -25.59 -2.03 5.72
C LYS A 138 -26.91 -1.28 5.62
N LEU A 139 -27.15 -0.60 4.50
CA LEU A 139 -28.39 0.14 4.24
C LEU A 139 -29.60 -0.80 4.16
N ALA A 140 -29.46 -1.96 3.53
CA ALA A 140 -30.52 -2.98 3.46
C ALA A 140 -30.87 -3.53 4.85
N ALA A 141 -29.87 -3.79 5.69
CA ALA A 141 -30.08 -4.21 7.08
C ALA A 141 -30.80 -3.12 7.90
N GLU A 142 -30.42 -1.86 7.73
CA GLU A 142 -31.04 -0.73 8.40
C GLU A 142 -32.48 -0.51 7.94
N ARG A 143 -32.75 -0.61 6.63
CA ARG A 143 -34.10 -0.56 6.06
C ARG A 143 -34.98 -1.64 6.66
N LYS A 144 -34.51 -2.89 6.67
CA LYS A 144 -35.24 -4.02 7.26
C LYS A 144 -35.55 -3.80 8.74
N ARG A 145 -34.63 -3.21 9.50
CA ARG A 145 -34.83 -2.86 10.92
C ARG A 145 -35.93 -1.81 11.09
N ARG A 146 -35.95 -0.77 10.26
CA ARG A 146 -37.00 0.27 10.29
C ARG A 146 -38.37 -0.28 9.87
N GLU A 147 -38.41 -1.13 8.85
CA GLU A 147 -39.65 -1.81 8.42
C GLU A 147 -40.24 -2.67 9.53
N LEU A 148 -39.41 -3.39 10.29
CA LEU A 148 -39.85 -4.16 11.45
C LEU A 148 -40.46 -3.24 12.52
N PHE A 149 -39.76 -2.15 12.84
CA PHE A 149 -40.20 -1.19 13.84
C PHE A 149 -41.52 -0.48 13.46
N LEU A 150 -41.70 -0.15 12.17
CA LEU A 150 -42.97 0.38 11.66
C LEU A 150 -44.13 -0.60 11.82
N LYS A 151 -43.89 -1.91 11.62
CA LYS A 151 -44.92 -2.93 11.84
C LYS A 151 -45.29 -3.08 13.31
N GLU A 152 -44.32 -2.91 14.22
CA GLU A 152 -44.55 -2.96 15.67
C GLU A 152 -45.30 -1.72 16.18
N LEU A 153 -45.07 -0.54 15.59
CA LEU A 153 -45.77 0.70 15.95
C LEU A 153 -47.17 0.85 15.33
N GLY A 154 -47.44 0.14 14.24
CA GLY A 154 -48.73 0.14 13.54
C GLY A 154 -49.74 -0.90 14.06
N GLN A 155 -49.43 -1.57 15.17
CA GLN A 155 -50.35 -2.39 15.96
C GLN A 155 -50.91 -1.57 17.13
#